data_AF-A0A5B7SSG9-F1
#
_entry.id   AF-A0A5B7SSG9-F1
#
_cell.length_a   1.000
_cell.length_b   1.000
_cell.length_c   1.000
_cell.angle_alpha   90.00
_cell.angle_beta   90.00
_cell.angle_gamma   90.00
#
_symmetry.space_group_name_H-M   'P 1'
#
loop_
_entity.id
_entity.type
_entity.pdbx_description
1 polymer ?
#
loop_
_entity_poly.entity_id
_entity_poly.type
_entity_poly.pdbx_seq_one_letter_code
_entity_poly.pdbx_strand_id
1 'polypeptide(L)'
;MIEKKCIWCLKSEHETDFFSKAHTIPKSLGGQNFNPNVCDVCNAYFGNRHEYNYSIEEALKEAFNITRIRLRNRKSKRKVGRFKSKFFEVKERKGKYRLTVKPSFRFNSEFQTTLCRAFKRGLYKMFFEELNRQKKVGFEKKYDLIRQFARYDMGNLPVFYFERSVGIIVGTDTEYITPVLIFNRMTYLHSTAGFEEIEFLGHVFGFPITDYTPNTFKSYMEQSIRLKKEFFKGAILINRMTDVDIVLSVMNG
;
A
#
# COMPACT_ATOMS: atom_id res chain seq x y z
N MET A 1 -23.06 22.10 -10.40
CA MET A 1 -22.62 20.81 -9.83
C MET A 1 -21.23 20.53 -10.36
N ILE A 2 -20.32 20.01 -9.54
CA ILE A 2 -19.00 19.57 -10.02
C ILE A 2 -19.21 18.20 -10.65
N GLU A 3 -18.98 18.10 -11.96
CA GLU A 3 -19.04 16.84 -12.71
C GLU A 3 -18.04 15.84 -12.13
N LYS A 4 -18.49 14.60 -11.83
CA LYS A 4 -17.57 13.55 -11.37
C LYS A 4 -16.74 13.06 -12.54
N LYS A 5 -15.45 12.85 -12.27
CA LYS A 5 -14.49 12.26 -13.21
C LYS A 5 -13.71 11.17 -12.52
N CYS A 6 -13.52 10.02 -13.18
CA CYS A 6 -12.76 8.94 -12.59
C CYS A 6 -11.26 9.21 -12.68
N ILE A 7 -10.52 9.13 -11.56
CA ILE A 7 -9.05 9.33 -11.57
C ILE A 7 -8.29 8.25 -12.34
N TRP A 8 -8.91 7.08 -12.55
CA TRP A 8 -8.28 5.91 -13.16
C TRP A 8 -8.48 5.85 -14.67
N CYS A 9 -9.72 5.97 -15.14
CA CYS A 9 -10.05 5.90 -16.57
C CYS A 9 -10.35 7.25 -17.20
N LEU A 10 -10.37 8.34 -16.42
CA LEU A 10 -10.66 9.71 -16.87
C LEU A 10 -12.05 9.92 -17.50
N LYS A 11 -12.91 8.88 -17.48
CA LYS A 11 -14.31 8.98 -17.87
C LYS A 11 -15.12 9.82 -16.89
N SER A 12 -16.06 10.61 -17.40
CA SER A 12 -16.98 11.38 -16.57
C SER A 12 -18.24 10.60 -16.18
N GLU A 13 -19.09 11.20 -15.35
CA GLU A 13 -20.39 10.62 -14.97
C GLU A 13 -21.37 10.45 -16.15
N HIS A 14 -21.08 11.03 -17.31
CA HIS A 14 -21.82 10.78 -18.55
C HIS A 14 -21.36 9.49 -19.26
N GLU A 15 -20.20 8.94 -18.92
CA GLU A 15 -19.57 7.81 -19.60
C GLU A 15 -19.42 6.55 -18.72
N THR A 16 -19.60 6.68 -17.41
CA THR A 16 -19.48 5.59 -16.44
C THR A 16 -20.22 5.89 -15.12
N ASP A 17 -20.56 4.83 -14.39
CA ASP A 17 -21.28 4.92 -13.12
C ASP A 17 -20.37 5.16 -11.90
N PHE A 18 -20.91 5.82 -10.89
CA PHE A 18 -20.27 6.13 -9.60
C PHE A 18 -21.20 5.81 -8.41
N PHE A 19 -21.91 4.68 -8.46
CA PHE A 19 -22.86 4.29 -7.41
C PHE A 19 -22.16 3.61 -6.22
N SER A 20 -21.07 2.89 -6.49
CA SER A 20 -20.33 2.13 -5.49
C SER A 20 -19.43 3.04 -4.65
N LYS A 21 -19.26 2.65 -3.37
CA LYS A 21 -18.31 3.32 -2.47
C LYS A 21 -16.91 2.73 -2.64
N ALA A 22 -16.07 3.41 -3.41
CA ALA A 22 -14.66 3.05 -3.59
C ALA A 22 -13.85 3.42 -2.34
N HIS A 23 -13.52 2.42 -1.51
CA HIS A 23 -12.69 2.64 -0.34
C HIS A 23 -11.24 2.84 -0.76
N THR A 24 -10.60 3.90 -0.27
CA THR A 24 -9.19 4.19 -0.58
C THR A 24 -8.27 3.12 0.02
N ILE A 25 -8.52 2.78 1.29
CA ILE A 25 -7.95 1.65 2.01
C ILE A 25 -9.05 0.61 2.20
N PRO A 26 -8.85 -0.67 1.85
CA PRO A 26 -9.90 -1.69 1.93
C PRO A 26 -10.61 -1.75 3.30
N LYS A 27 -11.94 -1.84 3.29
CA LYS A 27 -12.75 -1.90 4.53
C LYS A 27 -12.34 -3.01 5.49
N SER A 28 -11.94 -4.16 4.96
CA SER A 28 -11.45 -5.30 5.76
C SER A 28 -10.11 -5.03 6.45
N LEU A 29 -9.31 -4.09 5.95
CA LEU A 29 -8.14 -3.55 6.66
C LEU A 29 -8.51 -2.50 7.72
N GLY A 30 -9.79 -2.12 7.81
CA GLY A 30 -10.28 -1.09 8.74
C GLY A 30 -10.42 0.29 8.12
N GLY A 31 -10.11 0.46 6.83
CA GLY A 31 -10.27 1.75 6.14
C GLY A 31 -11.72 2.24 6.18
N GLN A 32 -11.90 3.54 6.44
CA GLN A 32 -13.21 4.20 6.53
C GLN A 32 -13.42 5.28 5.45
N ASN A 33 -12.36 5.63 4.73
CA ASN A 33 -12.37 6.69 3.75
C ASN A 33 -12.74 6.16 2.37
N PHE A 34 -13.37 7.03 1.59
CA PHE A 34 -13.77 6.76 0.22
C PHE A 34 -13.23 7.84 -0.71
N ASN A 35 -13.01 7.49 -1.97
CA ASN A 35 -12.77 8.46 -3.02
C ASN A 35 -13.98 8.52 -3.97
N PRO A 36 -14.71 9.65 -4.04
CA PRO A 36 -15.88 9.79 -4.91
C PRO A 36 -15.52 9.86 -6.41
N ASN A 37 -14.24 10.03 -6.74
CA ASN A 37 -13.71 10.14 -8.10
C ASN A 37 -13.21 8.78 -8.63
N VAL A 38 -13.79 7.67 -8.19
CA VAL A 38 -13.49 6.32 -8.68
C VAL A 38 -14.80 5.71 -9.17
N CYS A 39 -14.88 5.42 -10.46
CA CYS A 39 -16.07 4.81 -11.05
C CYS A 39 -16.18 3.33 -10.68
N ASP A 40 -17.38 2.78 -10.84
CA ASP A 40 -17.72 1.41 -10.45
C ASP A 40 -16.87 0.37 -11.19
N VAL A 41 -16.58 0.62 -12.47
CA VAL A 41 -15.72 -0.26 -13.29
C VAL A 41 -14.30 -0.31 -12.75
N CYS A 42 -13.72 0.84 -12.38
CA CYS A 42 -12.35 0.88 -11.84
C CYS A 42 -12.31 0.35 -10.39
N ASN A 43 -13.33 0.64 -9.58
CA ASN A 43 -13.46 0.07 -8.24
C ASN A 43 -13.51 -1.47 -8.30
N ALA A 44 -14.37 -2.02 -9.16
CA ALA A 44 -14.50 -3.46 -9.38
C ALA A 44 -13.19 -4.07 -9.89
N TYR A 45 -12.44 -3.38 -10.76
CA TYR A 45 -11.16 -3.87 -11.28
C TYR A 45 -10.15 -4.16 -10.16
N PHE A 46 -10.02 -3.29 -9.15
CA PHE A 46 -9.09 -3.53 -8.04
C PHE A 46 -9.60 -4.59 -7.06
N GLY A 47 -10.93 -4.69 -6.89
CA GLY A 47 -11.58 -5.62 -5.96
C GLY A 47 -11.73 -7.05 -6.48
N ASN A 48 -11.90 -7.23 -7.80
CA ASN A 48 -12.15 -8.53 -8.44
C ASN A 48 -10.88 -9.35 -8.61
N ARG A 49 -11.05 -10.67 -8.54
CA ARG A 49 -9.96 -11.63 -8.79
C ARG A 49 -9.65 -11.66 -10.28
N HIS A 50 -8.35 -11.65 -10.58
CA HIS A 50 -7.83 -11.84 -11.94
C HIS A 50 -7.26 -13.26 -12.06
N GLU A 51 -6.42 -13.50 -13.06
CA GLU A 51 -5.83 -14.81 -13.41
C GLU A 51 -5.23 -15.59 -12.22
N TYR A 52 -4.74 -14.90 -11.18
CA TYR A 52 -4.01 -15.51 -10.07
C TYR A 52 -4.87 -15.86 -8.83
N ASN A 53 -6.20 -15.93 -8.98
CA ASN A 53 -7.16 -16.26 -7.89
C ASN A 53 -7.16 -15.29 -6.70
N TYR A 54 -6.53 -14.12 -6.80
CA TYR A 54 -6.58 -13.03 -5.84
C TYR A 54 -6.72 -11.69 -6.58
N SER A 55 -7.30 -10.70 -5.91
CA SER A 55 -7.39 -9.34 -6.43
C SER A 55 -6.18 -8.50 -6.02
N ILE A 56 -6.02 -7.34 -6.65
CA ILE A 56 -4.99 -6.36 -6.28
C ILE A 56 -5.19 -5.91 -4.83
N GLU A 57 -6.43 -5.66 -4.43
CA GLU A 57 -6.74 -5.38 -3.03
C GLU A 57 -6.46 -6.57 -2.12
N GLU A 58 -6.72 -7.82 -2.54
CA GLU A 58 -6.42 -9.01 -1.74
C GLU A 58 -4.92 -9.10 -1.45
N ALA A 59 -4.04 -8.88 -2.43
CA ALA A 59 -2.59 -8.83 -2.21
C ALA A 59 -2.18 -7.76 -1.19
N LEU A 60 -2.73 -6.54 -1.31
CA LEU A 60 -2.49 -5.44 -0.35
C LEU A 60 -2.97 -5.80 1.07
N LYS A 61 -4.17 -6.39 1.17
CA LYS A 61 -4.78 -6.83 2.43
C LYS A 61 -3.95 -7.90 3.13
N GLU A 62 -3.46 -8.89 2.38
CA GLU A 62 -2.67 -9.98 2.94
C GLU A 62 -1.38 -9.45 3.58
N ALA A 63 -0.71 -8.50 2.95
CA ALA A 63 0.50 -7.87 3.49
C ALA A 63 0.21 -7.14 4.82
N PHE A 64 -0.77 -6.21 4.81
CA PHE A 64 -0.95 -5.29 5.94
C PHE A 64 -1.80 -5.84 7.09
N ASN A 65 -2.61 -6.88 6.89
CA ASN A 65 -3.37 -7.45 8.00
C ASN A 65 -2.46 -8.12 9.05
N ILE A 66 -1.32 -8.69 8.63
CA ILE A 66 -0.34 -9.26 9.56
C ILE A 66 0.27 -8.15 10.41
N THR A 67 0.75 -7.10 9.77
CA THR A 67 1.26 -5.88 10.41
C THR A 67 0.27 -5.32 11.42
N ARG A 68 -0.99 -5.17 11.01
CA ARG A 68 -2.08 -4.64 11.84
C ARG A 68 -2.32 -5.48 13.09
N ILE A 69 -2.26 -6.82 12.99
CA ILE A 69 -2.38 -7.72 14.14
C ILE A 69 -1.20 -7.54 15.09
N ARG A 70 0.02 -7.37 14.57
CA ARG A 70 1.21 -7.14 15.39
C ARG A 70 1.23 -5.80 16.12
N LEU A 71 0.74 -4.74 15.47
CA LEU A 71 0.62 -3.41 16.08
C LEU A 71 -0.55 -3.28 17.06
N ARG A 72 -1.41 -4.29 17.15
CA ARG A 72 -2.61 -4.23 17.99
C ARG A 72 -2.24 -4.06 19.46
N ASN A 73 -2.64 -2.92 20.03
CA ASN A 73 -2.53 -2.67 21.45
C ASN A 73 -3.58 -3.50 22.22
N ARG A 74 -3.13 -4.33 23.17
CA ARG A 74 -4.00 -5.22 23.97
C ARG A 74 -5.02 -4.48 24.84
N LYS A 75 -4.84 -3.19 25.10
CA LYS A 75 -5.75 -2.39 25.94
C LYS A 75 -7.05 -1.99 25.22
N SER A 76 -7.13 -2.11 23.89
CA SER A 76 -8.32 -1.70 23.15
C SER A 76 -9.44 -2.73 23.20
N LYS A 77 -10.60 -2.32 23.72
CA LYS A 77 -11.84 -3.11 23.75
C LYS A 77 -12.54 -3.20 22.38
N ARG A 78 -12.08 -2.45 21.38
CA ARG A 78 -12.74 -2.38 20.06
C ARG A 78 -12.43 -3.63 19.26
N LYS A 79 -13.47 -4.39 18.89
CA LYS A 79 -13.34 -5.56 18.02
C LYS A 79 -12.86 -5.12 16.64
N VAL A 80 -11.60 -5.42 16.33
CA VAL A 80 -11.06 -5.32 14.96
C VAL A 80 -11.73 -6.39 14.11
N GLY A 81 -12.28 -6.02 12.96
CA GLY A 81 -12.85 -6.97 12.01
C GLY A 81 -11.84 -8.08 11.67
N ARG A 82 -12.29 -9.35 11.72
CA ARG A 82 -11.43 -10.50 11.43
C ARG A 82 -11.22 -10.62 9.93
N PHE A 83 -10.06 -10.21 9.44
CA PHE A 83 -9.60 -10.64 8.12
C PHE A 83 -9.09 -12.08 8.22
N LYS A 84 -9.73 -13.01 7.52
CA LYS A 84 -9.24 -14.38 7.37
C LYS A 84 -8.22 -14.41 6.25
N SER A 85 -6.94 -14.31 6.61
CA SER A 85 -5.84 -14.37 5.65
C SER A 85 -5.85 -15.68 4.86
N LYS A 86 -5.65 -15.58 3.56
CA LYS A 86 -5.47 -16.68 2.61
C LYS A 86 -4.10 -17.32 2.76
N PHE A 87 -3.07 -16.53 3.07
CA PHE A 87 -1.67 -16.95 3.07
C PHE A 87 -1.10 -17.25 4.44
N PHE A 88 -1.73 -16.74 5.49
CA PHE A 88 -1.19 -16.80 6.84
C PHE A 88 -2.26 -17.15 7.87
N GLU A 89 -1.80 -17.72 8.98
CA GLU A 89 -2.58 -17.90 10.20
C GLU A 89 -1.81 -17.29 11.37
N VAL A 90 -2.43 -16.36 12.09
CA VAL A 90 -1.84 -15.78 13.30
C VAL A 90 -2.53 -16.39 14.51
N LYS A 91 -1.76 -17.13 15.31
CA LYS A 91 -2.19 -17.67 16.61
C LYS A 91 -1.60 -16.83 17.72
N GLU A 92 -2.40 -16.47 18.71
CA GLU A 92 -1.91 -15.79 19.91
C GLU A 92 -2.02 -16.74 21.10
N ARG A 93 -0.93 -16.98 21.82
CA ARG A 93 -0.92 -17.79 23.04
C ARG A 93 -0.10 -17.08 24.12
N LYS A 94 -0.74 -16.76 25.26
CA LYS A 94 -0.13 -16.02 26.37
C LYS A 94 0.56 -14.72 25.90
N GLY A 95 -0.05 -14.02 24.94
CA GLY A 95 0.50 -12.80 24.37
C GLY A 95 1.65 -12.97 23.36
N LYS A 96 2.14 -14.19 23.13
CA LYS A 96 3.09 -14.46 22.05
C LYS A 96 2.32 -14.73 20.75
N TYR A 97 2.63 -13.98 19.72
CA TYR A 97 2.10 -14.21 18.37
C TYR A 97 2.94 -15.28 17.67
N ARG A 98 2.27 -16.28 17.12
CA ARG A 98 2.86 -17.29 16.23
C ARG A 98 2.22 -17.14 14.86
N LEU A 99 3.03 -16.75 13.87
CA LEU A 99 2.64 -16.75 12.48
C LEU A 99 2.88 -18.15 11.89
N THR A 100 1.89 -18.70 11.20
CA THR A 100 2.01 -19.92 10.41
C THR A 100 1.75 -19.56 8.96
N VAL A 101 2.68 -19.94 8.08
CA VAL A 101 2.52 -19.78 6.63
C VAL A 101 1.68 -20.93 6.10
N LYS A 102 0.63 -20.62 5.33
CA LYS A 102 -0.24 -21.62 4.73
C LYS A 102 0.37 -22.14 3.41
N PRO A 103 0.04 -23.37 2.98
CA PRO A 103 0.52 -23.90 1.69
C PRO A 103 0.15 -23.05 0.46
N SER A 104 -0.92 -22.25 0.58
CA SER A 104 -1.36 -21.28 -0.44
C SER A 104 -0.35 -20.13 -0.66
N PHE A 105 0.55 -19.87 0.29
CA PHE A 105 1.66 -18.93 0.13
C PHE A 105 2.90 -19.70 -0.36
N ARG A 106 3.08 -19.73 -1.68
CA ARG A 106 4.15 -20.50 -2.31
C ARG A 106 5.45 -19.68 -2.33
N PHE A 107 6.59 -20.28 -2.03
CA PHE A 107 7.88 -19.58 -2.05
C PHE A 107 8.58 -19.59 -3.41
N ASN A 108 7.99 -20.22 -4.43
CA ASN A 108 8.57 -20.22 -5.76
C ASN A 108 8.60 -18.80 -6.36
N SER A 109 9.59 -18.53 -7.21
CA SER A 109 9.86 -17.19 -7.72
C SER A 109 8.68 -16.61 -8.49
N GLU A 110 8.02 -17.41 -9.33
CA GLU A 110 6.89 -16.97 -10.15
C GLU A 110 5.74 -16.43 -9.28
N PHE A 111 5.26 -17.23 -8.32
CA PHE A 111 4.20 -16.81 -7.42
C PHE A 111 4.60 -15.57 -6.60
N GLN A 112 5.82 -15.55 -6.08
CA GLN A 112 6.30 -14.43 -5.26
C GLN A 112 6.39 -13.13 -6.06
N THR A 113 6.83 -13.20 -7.31
CA THR A 113 6.91 -12.03 -8.21
C THR A 113 5.52 -11.56 -8.63
N THR A 114 4.61 -12.47 -8.96
CA THR A 114 3.22 -12.10 -9.32
C THR A 114 2.46 -11.51 -8.13
N LEU A 115 2.64 -12.07 -6.93
CA LEU A 115 2.04 -11.52 -5.71
C LEU A 115 2.64 -10.14 -5.39
N CYS A 116 3.96 -9.98 -5.53
CA CYS A 116 4.64 -8.69 -5.36
C CYS A 116 4.10 -7.65 -6.34
N ARG A 117 3.91 -8.01 -7.62
CA ARG A 117 3.34 -7.11 -8.63
C ARG A 117 1.93 -6.65 -8.23
N ALA A 118 1.05 -7.57 -7.83
CA ALA A 118 -0.28 -7.21 -7.34
C ALA A 118 -0.22 -6.31 -6.10
N PHE A 119 0.68 -6.61 -5.16
CA PHE A 119 0.92 -5.78 -3.98
C PHE A 119 1.36 -4.35 -4.34
N LYS A 120 2.35 -4.19 -5.23
CA LYS A 120 2.80 -2.89 -5.73
C LYS A 120 1.66 -2.09 -6.35
N ARG A 121 0.85 -2.73 -7.19
CA ARG A 121 -0.32 -2.08 -7.81
C ARG A 121 -1.35 -1.66 -6.76
N GLY A 122 -1.50 -2.44 -5.69
CA GLY A 122 -2.33 -2.08 -4.53
C GLY A 122 -1.78 -0.89 -3.74
N LEU A 123 -0.46 -0.78 -3.58
CA LEU A 123 0.19 0.38 -2.96
C LEU A 123 -0.09 1.66 -3.77
N TYR A 124 0.10 1.59 -5.09
CA TYR A 124 -0.22 2.71 -5.97
C TYR A 124 -1.70 3.09 -5.93
N LYS A 125 -2.60 2.11 -5.88
CA LYS A 125 -4.04 2.37 -5.72
C LYS A 125 -4.31 3.15 -4.43
N MET A 126 -3.84 2.62 -3.30
CA MET A 126 -4.04 3.24 -1.98
C MET A 126 -3.47 4.65 -1.95
N PHE A 127 -2.23 4.83 -2.42
CA PHE A 127 -1.58 6.13 -2.53
C PHE A 127 -2.38 7.12 -3.37
N PHE A 128 -2.72 6.73 -4.61
CA PHE A 128 -3.27 7.64 -5.60
C PHE A 128 -4.69 8.08 -5.25
N GLU A 129 -5.50 7.15 -4.71
CA GLU A 129 -6.84 7.48 -4.26
C GLU A 129 -6.84 8.35 -2.99
N GLU A 130 -5.90 8.14 -2.06
CA GLU A 130 -5.72 9.03 -0.90
C GLU A 130 -5.19 10.40 -1.30
N LEU A 131 -4.25 10.46 -2.24
CA LEU A 131 -3.73 11.71 -2.79
C LEU A 131 -4.87 12.56 -3.37
N ASN A 132 -5.72 11.96 -4.20
CA ASN A 132 -6.86 12.66 -4.77
C ASN A 132 -7.90 13.03 -3.71
N ARG A 133 -8.19 12.14 -2.76
CA ARG A 133 -9.16 12.43 -1.69
C ARG A 133 -8.73 13.64 -0.86
N GLN A 134 -7.45 13.72 -0.48
CA GLN A 134 -6.89 14.72 0.43
C GLN A 134 -6.50 16.02 -0.28
N LYS A 135 -5.82 15.93 -1.43
CA LYS A 135 -5.24 17.09 -2.14
C LYS A 135 -5.99 17.51 -3.41
N LYS A 136 -7.01 16.76 -3.83
CA LYS A 136 -7.83 17.03 -5.03
C LYS A 136 -7.05 17.08 -6.35
N VAL A 137 -5.90 16.41 -6.40
CA VAL A 137 -5.07 16.21 -7.61
C VAL A 137 -5.18 14.76 -8.10
N GLY A 138 -4.63 14.44 -9.27
CA GLY A 138 -4.62 13.09 -9.83
C GLY A 138 -5.20 13.01 -11.25
N PHE A 139 -5.80 14.07 -11.78
CA PHE A 139 -6.34 14.08 -13.15
C PHE A 139 -5.30 14.47 -14.20
N GLU A 140 -4.18 15.04 -13.75
CA GLU A 140 -3.11 15.55 -14.58
C GLU A 140 -2.35 14.41 -15.27
N LYS A 141 -1.88 14.66 -16.50
CA LYS A 141 -1.14 13.69 -17.33
C LYS A 141 0.13 13.16 -16.66
N LYS A 142 0.77 13.94 -15.78
CA LYS A 142 1.95 13.47 -15.03
C LYS A 142 1.69 12.19 -14.24
N TYR A 143 0.44 11.91 -13.86
CA TYR A 143 0.06 10.68 -13.17
C TYR A 143 -0.35 9.53 -14.10
N ASP A 144 -0.20 9.67 -15.43
CA ASP A 144 -0.52 8.61 -16.38
C ASP A 144 0.35 7.36 -16.15
N LEU A 145 1.60 7.55 -15.70
CA LEU A 145 2.48 6.46 -15.28
C LEU A 145 1.82 5.56 -14.21
N ILE A 146 1.13 6.18 -13.23
CA ILE A 146 0.42 5.46 -12.16
C ILE A 146 -0.78 4.70 -12.74
N ARG A 147 -1.57 5.34 -13.61
CA ARG A 147 -2.74 4.71 -14.26
C ARG A 147 -2.32 3.51 -15.10
N GLN A 148 -1.32 3.68 -15.94
CA GLN A 148 -0.77 2.65 -16.82
C GLN A 148 -0.36 1.42 -16.00
N PHE A 149 0.43 1.60 -14.94
CA PHE A 149 0.88 0.50 -14.11
C PHE A 149 -0.22 -0.12 -13.24
N ALA A 150 -0.91 0.68 -12.43
CA ALA A 150 -1.82 0.16 -11.42
C ALA A 150 -3.15 -0.32 -12.03
N ARG A 151 -3.73 0.45 -12.97
CA ARG A 151 -5.05 0.15 -13.55
C ARG A 151 -4.98 -0.65 -14.85
N TYR A 152 -4.00 -0.39 -15.71
CA TYR A 152 -3.91 -1.05 -17.03
C TYR A 152 -2.84 -2.14 -17.11
N ASP A 153 -2.13 -2.39 -16.00
CA ASP A 153 -1.11 -3.44 -15.88
C ASP A 153 0.06 -3.31 -16.86
N MET A 154 0.37 -2.07 -17.27
CA MET A 154 1.43 -1.77 -18.23
C MET A 154 2.76 -1.48 -17.53
N GLY A 155 3.85 -2.00 -18.08
CA GLY A 155 5.20 -1.77 -17.55
C GLY A 155 5.45 -2.40 -16.18
N ASN A 156 6.52 -2.01 -15.50
CA ASN A 156 6.86 -2.47 -14.15
C ASN A 156 7.52 -1.35 -13.35
N LEU A 157 6.75 -0.67 -12.50
CA LEU A 157 7.29 0.43 -11.71
C LEU A 157 8.13 -0.07 -10.53
N PRO A 158 9.30 0.55 -10.27
CA PRO A 158 10.08 0.23 -9.10
C PRO A 158 9.34 0.70 -7.85
N VAL A 159 9.35 -0.14 -6.82
CA VAL A 159 8.89 0.22 -5.48
C VAL A 159 10.00 -0.16 -4.52
N PHE A 160 10.39 0.77 -3.68
CA PHE A 160 11.41 0.59 -2.65
C PHE A 160 10.74 0.36 -1.32
N TYR A 161 11.23 -0.62 -0.59
CA TYR A 161 10.90 -0.83 0.82
C TYR A 161 12.09 -0.39 1.66
N PHE A 162 11.86 0.51 2.62
CA PHE A 162 12.91 0.95 3.54
C PHE A 162 12.84 0.10 4.81
N GLU A 163 13.87 -0.71 5.03
CA GLU A 163 13.92 -1.64 6.15
C GLU A 163 14.26 -0.90 7.44
N ARG A 164 13.39 -1.00 8.45
CA ARG A 164 13.63 -0.38 9.76
C ARG A 164 14.82 -1.01 10.48
N SER A 165 15.65 -0.17 11.11
CA SER A 165 16.66 -0.60 12.07
C SER A 165 16.15 -0.57 13.51
N VAL A 166 15.13 0.26 13.80
CA VAL A 166 14.57 0.48 15.13
C VAL A 166 13.14 -0.05 15.22
N GLY A 167 12.82 -0.79 16.28
CA GLY A 167 11.51 -1.41 16.53
C GLY A 167 10.41 -0.46 17.02
N ILE A 168 10.70 0.84 17.10
CA ILE A 168 9.75 1.87 17.53
C ILE A 168 8.97 2.35 16.31
N ILE A 169 7.65 2.17 16.35
CA ILE A 169 6.73 2.58 15.28
C ILE A 169 5.83 3.69 15.83
N VAL A 170 6.02 4.89 15.29
CA VAL A 170 5.24 6.07 15.67
C VAL A 170 3.88 5.99 14.99
N GLY A 171 2.82 5.85 15.78
CA GLY A 171 1.45 5.67 15.31
C GLY A 171 0.46 6.36 16.23
N THR A 172 -0.78 6.58 15.76
CA THR A 172 -1.86 6.91 16.71
C THR A 172 -2.38 5.63 17.36
N ASP A 173 -2.96 5.74 18.56
CA ASP A 173 -3.52 4.59 19.30
C ASP A 173 -4.62 3.84 18.56
N THR A 174 -5.17 4.42 17.49
CA THR A 174 -6.26 3.86 16.71
C THR A 174 -5.86 3.47 15.29
N GLU A 175 -4.62 3.72 14.87
CA GLU A 175 -4.18 3.51 13.49
C GLU A 175 -4.19 2.03 13.06
N TYR A 176 -3.92 1.11 13.99
CA TYR A 176 -4.11 -0.32 13.73
C TYR A 176 -5.59 -0.73 13.71
N ILE A 177 -6.54 0.11 14.13
CA ILE A 177 -7.99 -0.16 14.04
C ILE A 177 -8.55 0.45 12.77
N THR A 178 -8.24 1.72 12.56
CA THR A 178 -8.70 2.52 11.43
C THR A 178 -7.46 3.11 10.76
N PRO A 179 -6.78 2.34 9.91
CA PRO A 179 -5.60 2.83 9.24
C PRO A 179 -5.95 3.99 8.31
N VAL A 180 -5.07 4.98 8.30
CA VAL A 180 -5.15 6.16 7.45
C VAL A 180 -3.78 6.39 6.85
N LEU A 181 -3.73 6.90 5.62
CA LEU A 181 -2.48 7.36 5.03
C LEU A 181 -2.36 8.87 5.25
N ILE A 182 -1.30 9.30 5.95
CA ILE A 182 -1.04 10.71 6.24
C ILE A 182 0.20 11.13 5.48
N PHE A 183 0.04 12.02 4.50
CA PHE A 183 1.17 12.57 3.75
C PHE A 183 2.02 13.49 4.62
N ASN A 184 3.34 13.45 4.42
CA ASN A 184 4.31 14.32 5.11
C ASN A 184 4.29 14.21 6.65
N ARG A 185 3.86 13.06 7.19
CA ARG A 185 3.78 12.85 8.64
C ARG A 185 5.15 12.84 9.33
N MET A 186 6.16 12.28 8.65
CA MET A 186 7.47 12.03 9.23
C MET A 186 8.55 12.76 8.44
N THR A 187 9.52 13.33 9.16
CA THR A 187 10.61 14.14 8.59
C THR A 187 11.57 13.33 7.71
N TYR A 188 11.60 12.00 7.88
CA TYR A 188 12.40 11.10 7.04
C TYR A 188 11.74 10.74 5.70
N LEU A 189 10.47 11.10 5.49
CA LEU A 189 9.80 10.89 4.20
C LEU A 189 10.31 11.92 3.20
N HIS A 190 10.71 11.42 2.04
CA HIS A 190 11.28 12.22 0.98
C HIS A 190 10.35 12.26 -0.22
N SER A 191 10.10 13.48 -0.71
CA SER A 191 9.20 13.74 -1.83
C SER A 191 9.89 14.67 -2.82
N THR A 192 9.71 14.41 -4.10
CA THR A 192 10.25 15.22 -5.21
C THR A 192 9.18 15.40 -6.28
N ALA A 193 9.49 16.12 -7.36
CA ALA A 193 8.58 16.19 -8.50
C ALA A 193 8.32 14.80 -9.12
N GLY A 194 9.29 13.88 -9.05
CA GLY A 194 9.29 12.57 -9.70
C GLY A 194 8.86 11.39 -8.82
N PHE A 195 9.06 11.51 -7.51
CA PHE A 195 8.98 10.41 -6.55
C PHE A 195 8.25 10.84 -5.29
N GLU A 196 7.57 9.90 -4.67
CA GLU A 196 6.86 10.10 -3.40
C GLU A 196 7.13 8.93 -2.47
N GLU A 197 7.06 9.23 -1.18
CA GLU A 197 7.18 8.23 -0.12
C GLU A 197 6.00 8.25 0.81
N ILE A 198 5.60 7.06 1.22
CA ILE A 198 4.50 6.87 2.15
C ILE A 198 4.95 6.01 3.31
N GLU A 199 4.41 6.32 4.48
CA GLU A 199 4.41 5.41 5.60
C GLU A 199 3.00 4.88 5.83
N PHE A 200 2.87 3.57 5.93
CA PHE A 200 1.61 2.90 6.22
C PHE A 200 1.83 1.75 7.18
N LEU A 201 1.19 1.82 8.35
CA LEU A 201 1.32 0.81 9.42
C LEU A 201 2.79 0.49 9.77
N GLY A 202 3.63 1.51 9.83
CA GLY A 202 5.05 1.36 10.16
C GLY A 202 5.94 0.91 9.00
N HIS A 203 5.40 0.61 7.81
CA HIS A 203 6.20 0.32 6.63
C HIS A 203 6.40 1.58 5.80
N VAL A 204 7.63 1.84 5.37
CA VAL A 204 7.94 2.97 4.50
C VAL A 204 8.23 2.46 3.09
N PHE A 205 7.52 3.02 2.11
CA PHE A 205 7.68 2.72 0.70
C PHE A 205 7.98 3.99 -0.09
N GLY A 206 8.81 3.86 -1.12
CA GLY A 206 9.10 4.92 -2.07
C GLY A 206 8.89 4.46 -3.50
N PHE A 207 8.36 5.33 -4.36
CA PHE A 207 8.04 4.95 -5.74
C PHE A 207 7.86 6.18 -6.66
N PRO A 208 8.07 6.03 -7.98
CA PRO A 208 7.86 7.10 -8.94
C PRO A 208 6.36 7.41 -9.12
N ILE A 209 6.04 8.70 -9.27
CA ILE A 209 4.68 9.21 -9.48
C ILE A 209 4.47 9.84 -10.86
N THR A 210 5.56 10.01 -11.62
CA THR A 210 5.66 10.53 -13.00
C THR A 210 6.92 9.93 -13.64
N ASP A 211 7.07 10.10 -14.94
CA ASP A 211 8.30 9.74 -15.66
C ASP A 211 9.55 10.35 -15.01
N TYR A 212 10.63 9.58 -15.05
CA TYR A 212 11.90 9.92 -14.41
C TYR A 212 13.08 9.42 -15.24
N THR A 213 14.22 10.07 -15.05
CA THR A 213 15.50 9.69 -15.65
C THR A 213 16.38 8.93 -14.66
N PRO A 214 17.42 8.21 -15.10
CA PRO A 214 18.40 7.59 -14.21
C PRO A 214 19.06 8.59 -13.24
N ASN A 215 19.30 9.83 -13.68
CA ASN A 215 19.91 10.87 -12.85
C ASN A 215 18.96 11.33 -11.74
N THR A 216 17.70 11.61 -12.08
CA THR A 216 16.68 11.98 -11.08
C THR A 216 16.41 10.85 -10.09
N PHE A 217 16.46 9.60 -10.58
CA PHE A 217 16.32 8.41 -9.75
C PHE A 217 17.48 8.29 -8.74
N LYS A 218 18.73 8.42 -9.21
CA LYS A 218 19.92 8.37 -8.36
C LYS A 218 19.89 9.45 -7.28
N SER A 219 19.59 10.70 -7.65
CA SER A 219 19.48 11.82 -6.72
C SER A 219 18.40 11.59 -5.65
N TYR A 220 17.23 11.10 -6.07
CA TYR A 220 16.15 10.72 -5.14
C TYR A 220 16.61 9.66 -4.12
N MET A 221 17.25 8.58 -4.60
CA MET A 221 17.70 7.49 -3.72
C MET A 221 18.77 7.94 -2.72
N GLU A 222 19.78 8.69 -3.18
CA GLU A 222 20.85 9.23 -2.31
C GLU A 222 20.26 10.11 -1.19
N GLN A 223 19.35 11.01 -1.55
CA GLN A 223 18.70 11.90 -0.59
C GLN A 223 17.78 11.14 0.38
N SER A 224 17.00 10.18 -0.13
CA SER A 224 16.09 9.38 0.67
C SER A 224 16.81 8.52 1.72
N ILE A 225 17.90 7.87 1.31
CA ILE A 225 18.75 7.06 2.22
C ILE A 225 19.37 7.97 3.29
N ARG A 226 19.87 9.14 2.91
CA ARG A 226 20.48 10.11 3.85
C ARG A 226 19.51 10.54 4.95
N LEU A 227 18.25 10.82 4.59
CA LEU A 227 17.20 11.22 5.53
C LEU A 227 16.79 10.10 6.50
N LYS A 228 17.08 8.84 6.14
CA LYS A 228 16.63 7.65 6.88
C LYS A 228 17.72 6.95 7.69
N LYS A 229 18.97 7.42 7.62
CA LYS A 229 20.16 6.78 8.23
C LYS A 229 20.01 6.42 9.71
N GLU A 230 19.19 7.15 10.46
CA GLU A 230 19.01 6.96 11.91
C GLU A 230 18.03 5.83 12.25
N PHE A 231 17.03 5.59 11.40
CA PHE A 231 15.89 4.71 11.70
C PHE A 231 15.77 3.51 10.76
N PHE A 232 16.57 3.45 9.70
CA PHE A 232 16.50 2.44 8.65
C PHE A 232 17.88 1.91 8.27
N LYS A 233 17.95 0.62 7.91
CA LYS A 233 19.19 -0.06 7.50
C LYS A 233 19.53 0.17 6.02
N GLY A 234 18.52 0.41 5.20
CA GLY A 234 18.68 0.56 3.76
C GLY A 234 17.37 0.55 3.00
N ALA A 235 17.48 0.49 1.68
CA ALA A 235 16.37 0.42 0.75
C ALA A 235 16.47 -0.84 -0.12
N ILE A 236 15.37 -1.56 -0.27
CA ILE A 236 15.26 -2.77 -1.07
C ILE A 236 14.33 -2.50 -2.24
N LEU A 237 14.79 -2.69 -3.47
CA LEU A 237 13.90 -2.75 -4.63
C LEU A 237 13.10 -4.06 -4.56
N ILE A 238 11.81 -3.98 -4.28
CA ILE A 238 11.01 -5.18 -4.06
C ILE A 238 10.66 -5.86 -5.39
N ASN A 239 10.99 -7.14 -5.54
CA ASN A 239 10.68 -7.97 -6.71
C ASN A 239 9.92 -9.25 -6.33
N ARG A 240 9.95 -9.63 -5.05
CA ARG A 240 9.23 -10.74 -4.44
C ARG A 240 8.48 -10.25 -3.23
N MET A 241 7.38 -10.90 -2.87
CA MET A 241 6.60 -10.49 -1.69
C MET A 241 7.42 -10.65 -0.39
N THR A 242 8.34 -11.62 -0.37
CA THR A 242 9.29 -11.84 0.74
C THR A 242 10.34 -10.75 0.91
N ASP A 243 10.51 -9.83 -0.04
CA ASP A 243 11.42 -8.69 0.10
C ASP A 243 10.87 -7.63 1.08
N VAL A 244 9.58 -7.71 1.41
CA VAL A 244 8.91 -6.86 2.39
C VAL A 244 8.81 -7.61 3.71
N ASP A 245 9.33 -7.01 4.78
CA ASP A 245 9.16 -7.53 6.14
C ASP A 245 7.74 -7.27 6.67
N ILE A 246 6.73 -7.91 6.08
CA ILE A 246 5.31 -7.79 6.46
C ILE A 246 5.01 -8.25 7.90
N VAL A 247 5.98 -8.91 8.53
CA VAL A 247 5.86 -9.39 9.90
C VAL A 247 6.50 -8.42 10.89
N LEU A 248 7.05 -7.26 10.48
CA LEU A 248 7.72 -6.32 11.37
C LEU A 248 8.71 -7.04 12.32
N SER A 249 9.59 -7.85 11.76
CA SER A 249 10.60 -8.63 12.49
C SER A 249 11.47 -7.76 13.40
N VAL A 250 11.65 -6.48 13.06
CA VAL A 250 12.33 -5.47 13.88
C VAL A 250 11.71 -5.30 15.28
N MET A 251 10.43 -5.64 15.47
CA MET A 251 9.75 -5.61 16.77
C MET A 251 10.01 -6.86 17.64
N ASN A 252 10.83 -7.82 17.17
CA ASN A 252 11.19 -9.01 17.95
C ASN A 252 12.42 -8.80 18.84
N GLY A 253 13.10 -7.66 18.70
CA GLY A 253 14.26 -7.27 19.52
C GLY A 253 13.90 -6.96 20.96
#